data_AF-A0AAN6RXB1-F1
#
_entry.id   AF-A0AAN6RXB1-F1
#
_cell.length_a   1.000
_cell.length_b   1.000
_cell.length_c   1.000
_cell.angle_alpha   90.00
_cell.angle_beta   90.00
_cell.angle_gamma   90.00
#
_symmetry.space_group_name_H-M   'P 1'
#
loop_
_entity.id
_entity.type
_entity.pdbx_description
1 polymer ?
#
loop_
_entity_poly.entity_id
_entity_poly.type
_entity_poly.pdbx_seq_one_letter_code
_entity_poly.pdbx_strand_id
1 'polypeptide(L)'
;MREIITLQLGQQANYLATHFWNTQESYFTYAEDEESPVDHDVHFRPGLAPDGTETFMPRTVIYDLKGAFGTMRKINALYEVNAEDVAAPQGL
;
A
#
# COMPACT_ATOMS: atom_id res chain seq x y z
N MET A 1 -1.52 6.09 -19.11
CA MET A 1 -1.32 5.38 -17.84
C MET A 1 0.04 4.72 -17.84
N ARG A 2 0.91 5.07 -16.88
CA ARG A 2 2.22 4.46 -16.68
C ARG A 2 2.24 3.93 -15.25
N GLU A 3 2.41 2.64 -15.08
CA GLU A 3 2.45 2.01 -13.76
C GLU A 3 3.84 1.41 -13.53
N ILE A 4 4.38 1.60 -12.33
CA ILE A 4 5.71 1.09 -11.95
C ILE A 4 5.56 0.17 -10.74
N ILE A 5 6.17 -1.01 -10.83
CA ILE A 5 6.35 -1.92 -9.68
C ILE A 5 7.78 -1.75 -9.18
N THR A 6 7.92 -1.38 -7.91
CA THR A 6 9.23 -1.23 -7.25
C THR A 6 9.60 -2.53 -6.53
N LEU A 7 10.79 -3.06 -6.81
CA LEU A 7 11.33 -4.24 -6.10
C LEU A 7 12.39 -3.77 -5.10
N GLN A 8 12.25 -4.18 -3.84
CA GLN A 8 13.16 -3.81 -2.76
C GLN A 8 13.76 -5.08 -2.18
N LEU A 9 15.06 -5.26 -2.37
CA LEU A 9 15.76 -6.50 -2.03
C LEU A 9 16.84 -6.19 -0.98
N GLY A 10 16.56 -6.53 0.28
CA GLY A 10 17.48 -6.38 1.39
C GLY A 10 17.44 -5.02 2.10
N GLN A 11 18.13 -4.97 3.24
CA GLN A 11 18.03 -3.90 4.23
C GLN A 11 18.29 -2.48 3.68
N GLN A 12 19.33 -2.30 2.87
CA GLN A 12 19.69 -0.98 2.35
C GLN A 12 18.65 -0.44 1.37
N ALA A 13 18.14 -1.30 0.48
CA ALA A 13 17.06 -0.96 -0.44
C ALA A 13 15.78 -0.61 0.34
N ASN A 14 15.44 -1.41 1.35
CA ASN A 14 14.27 -1.19 2.20
C ASN A 14 14.37 0.13 3.00
N TYR A 15 15.55 0.46 3.52
CA TYR A 15 15.81 1.72 4.21
C TYR A 15 15.59 2.93 3.29
N LEU A 16 16.25 2.94 2.12
CA LEU A 16 16.11 4.03 1.15
C LEU A 16 14.65 4.16 0.69
N ALA A 17 14.02 3.03 0.40
CA ALA A 17 12.69 3.05 -0.17
C ALA A 17 11.61 3.41 0.85
N THR A 18 11.84 3.19 2.15
CA THR A 18 10.99 3.74 3.21
C THR A 18 10.93 5.27 3.12
N HIS A 19 12.09 5.93 2.96
CA HIS A 19 12.12 7.38 2.77
C HIS A 19 11.46 7.81 1.46
N PHE A 20 11.64 7.04 0.38
CA PHE A 20 10.95 7.30 -0.88
C PHE A 20 9.43 7.27 -0.70
N TRP A 21 8.87 6.21 -0.09
CA TRP A 21 7.43 6.08 0.11
C TRP A 21 6.86 7.18 1.00
N ASN A 22 7.51 7.48 2.13
CA ASN A 22 7.07 8.56 3.02
C ASN A 22 7.08 9.92 2.29
N THR A 23 8.08 10.15 1.44
CA THR A 23 8.16 11.39 0.63
C THR A 23 7.04 11.42 -0.42
N GLN A 24 6.79 10.32 -1.12
CA GLN A 24 5.71 10.26 -2.12
C GLN A 24 4.34 10.45 -1.48
N GLU A 25 4.08 9.82 -0.34
CA GLU A 25 2.83 9.98 0.44
C GLU A 25 2.66 11.43 0.91
N SER A 26 3.74 12.13 1.28
CA SER A 26 3.68 13.53 1.68
C SER A 26 3.24 14.48 0.56
N TYR A 27 3.26 14.04 -0.69
CA TYR A 27 2.79 14.80 -1.86
C TYR A 27 1.32 14.55 -2.20
N PHE A 28 0.60 13.73 -1.42
CA PHE A 28 -0.82 13.52 -1.63
C PHE A 28 -1.57 14.81 -1.27
N THR A 29 -2.38 15.28 -2.20
CA THR A 29 -3.22 16.46 -2.04
C THR A 29 -4.66 16.03 -1.81
N TYR A 30 -5.37 16.76 -0.95
CA TYR A 30 -6.75 16.42 -0.56
C TYR A 30 -7.74 17.55 -0.84
N ALA A 31 -7.26 18.75 -1.11
CA ALA A 31 -8.07 19.91 -1.46
C ALA A 31 -8.09 20.12 -2.98
N GLU A 32 -9.20 20.65 -3.51
CA GLU A 32 -9.39 20.87 -4.95
C GLU A 32 -8.40 21.89 -5.55
N ASP A 33 -7.79 22.74 -4.72
CA ASP A 33 -6.85 23.78 -5.10
C ASP A 33 -5.36 23.39 -4.92
N GLU A 34 -5.09 22.18 -4.42
CA GLU A 34 -3.73 21.68 -4.23
C GLU A 34 -3.27 20.79 -5.40
N GLU A 35 -2.26 21.24 -6.13
CA GLU A 35 -1.65 20.48 -7.22
C GLU A 35 -0.43 19.69 -6.72
N SER A 36 -0.45 18.36 -6.91
CA SER A 36 0.67 17.51 -6.53
C SER A 36 1.85 17.68 -7.51
N PRO A 37 3.11 17.76 -7.03
CA PRO A 37 4.28 17.80 -7.90
C PRO A 37 4.54 16.48 -8.63
N VAL A 38 3.84 15.40 -8.27
CA VAL A 38 4.01 14.06 -8.83
C VAL A 38 2.67 13.40 -9.14
N ASP A 39 2.66 12.53 -10.15
CA ASP A 39 1.53 11.65 -10.42
C ASP A 39 1.60 10.43 -9.49
N HIS A 40 0.73 10.38 -8.46
CA HIS A 40 0.70 9.30 -7.49
C HIS A 40 0.30 7.95 -8.09
N ASP A 41 -0.52 7.95 -9.15
CA ASP A 41 -1.03 6.72 -9.76
C ASP A 41 0.06 5.92 -10.48
N VAL A 42 1.23 6.53 -10.70
CA VAL A 42 2.40 5.82 -11.23
C VAL A 42 2.91 4.77 -10.25
N HIS A 43 3.01 5.11 -8.97
CA HIS A 43 3.61 4.23 -7.95
C HIS A 43 2.58 3.66 -6.96
N PHE A 44 1.39 4.25 -6.84
CA PHE A 44 0.34 3.81 -5.92
C PHE A 44 -0.86 3.26 -6.67
N ARG A 45 -1.38 2.14 -6.19
CA ARG A 45 -2.62 1.55 -6.66
C ARG A 45 -3.77 2.06 -5.79
N PRO A 46 -4.79 2.73 -6.35
CA PRO A 46 -6.01 3.04 -5.62
C PRO A 46 -6.80 1.76 -5.30
N GLY A 47 -7.53 1.78 -4.20
CA GLY A 47 -8.38 0.69 -3.74
C GLY A 47 -9.42 1.19 -2.75
N LEU A 48 -10.34 0.33 -2.32
CA LEU A 48 -11.36 0.65 -1.33
C LEU A 48 -11.16 -0.23 -0.10
N ALA A 49 -11.16 0.40 1.08
CA ALA A 49 -11.26 -0.31 2.34
C ALA A 49 -12.67 -0.90 2.54
N PRO A 50 -12.86 -1.86 3.46
CA PRO A 50 -14.18 -2.44 3.75
C PRO A 50 -15.25 -1.43 4.17
N ASP A 51 -14.84 -0.28 4.72
CA ASP A 51 -15.73 0.83 5.10
C ASP A 51 -16.07 1.78 3.93
N GLY A 52 -15.55 1.52 2.74
CA GLY A 52 -15.75 2.34 1.54
C GLY A 52 -14.76 3.50 1.39
N THR A 53 -13.82 3.67 2.32
CA THR A 53 -12.81 4.74 2.22
C THR A 53 -11.79 4.41 1.13
N GLU A 54 -11.36 5.42 0.37
CA GLU A 54 -10.29 5.27 -0.60
C GLU A 54 -8.96 4.97 0.10
N THR A 55 -8.19 4.06 -0.48
CA THR A 55 -6.88 3.66 -0.01
C THR A 55 -5.90 3.68 -1.16
N PHE A 56 -4.66 4.06 -0.87
CA PHE A 56 -3.58 4.08 -1.84
C PHE A 56 -2.45 3.21 -1.34
N MET A 57 -2.17 2.13 -2.07
CA MET A 57 -1.13 1.17 -1.69
C MET A 57 0.07 1.28 -2.63
N PRO A 58 1.31 1.38 -2.14
CA PRO A 58 2.49 1.30 -2.98
C PRO A 58 2.50 0.02 -3.82
N ARG A 59 2.80 0.13 -5.13
CA ARG A 59 3.09 -1.00 -6.01
C ARG A 59 4.49 -1.51 -5.73
N THR A 60 4.68 -2.16 -4.59
CA THR A 60 5.99 -2.60 -4.10
C THR A 60 6.01 -4.09 -3.79
N VAL A 61 7.15 -4.72 -4.06
CA VAL A 61 7.49 -6.05 -3.56
C VAL A 61 8.75 -5.92 -2.71
N ILE A 62 8.62 -6.27 -1.44
CA ILE A 62 9.70 -6.22 -0.45
C ILE A 62 10.16 -7.65 -0.19
N TYR A 63 11.46 -7.89 -0.38
CA TYR A 63 12.09 -9.17 -0.10
C TYR A 63 13.28 -8.98 0.83
N ASP A 64 13.24 -9.66 1.98
CA ASP A 64 14.31 -9.61 2.97
C ASP A 64 14.27 -10.85 3.87
N LEU A 65 15.24 -10.96 4.78
CA LEU A 65 15.23 -11.95 5.84
C LEU A 65 14.17 -11.61 6.88
N LYS A 66 13.59 -12.63 7.52
CA LYS A 66 12.48 -12.49 8.47
C LYS A 66 12.70 -11.40 9.54
N GLY A 67 13.93 -11.27 10.05
CA GLY A 67 14.26 -10.28 11.09
C GLY A 67 14.28 -8.83 10.61
N ALA A 68 14.42 -8.59 9.30
CA ALA A 68 14.53 -7.25 8.74
C ALA A 68 13.18 -6.54 8.55
N PHE A 69 12.05 -7.27 8.61
CA PHE A 69 10.70 -6.70 8.51
C PHE A 69 10.22 -6.02 9.80
N GLY A 70 10.95 -6.18 10.92
CA GLY A 70 10.61 -5.52 12.19
C GLY A 70 9.20 -5.84 12.67
N THR A 71 8.37 -4.81 12.84
CA THR A 71 6.98 -4.90 13.30
C THR A 71 5.97 -5.00 12.15
N MET A 72 6.42 -5.09 10.90
CA MET A 72 5.53 -5.20 9.74
C MET A 72 4.70 -6.48 9.84
N ARG A 73 3.37 -6.33 9.73
CA ARG A 73 2.46 -7.47 9.73
C ARG A 73 2.61 -8.28 8.45
N LYS A 74 2.43 -9.60 8.57
CA LYS A 74 2.43 -10.51 7.41
C LYS A 74 1.25 -10.24 6.47
N ILE A 75 0.10 -9.84 7.03
CA ILE A 75 -1.11 -9.50 6.30
C ILE A 75 -1.44 -8.04 6.62
N ASN A 76 -1.75 -7.26 5.59
CA ASN A 76 -2.18 -5.88 5.79
C ASN A 76 -3.54 -5.88 6.49
N ALA A 77 -3.73 -4.99 7.46
CA ALA A 77 -4.96 -4.88 8.25
C ALA A 77 -6.22 -4.69 7.38
N LEU A 78 -6.08 -4.07 6.19
CA LEU A 78 -7.18 -3.88 5.24
C LEU A 78 -7.69 -5.19 4.61
N TYR A 79 -6.92 -6.28 4.69
CA TYR A 79 -7.30 -7.61 4.16
C TYR A 79 -7.55 -8.64 5.26
N GLU A 80 -7.53 -8.26 6.54
CA GLU A 80 -8.06 -9.09 7.62
C GLU A 80 -9.59 -9.07 7.54
N VAL A 81 -10.14 -9.78 6.55
CA VAL A 81 -11.56 -10.14 6.53
C VAL A 81 -11.73 -11.09 7.71
N ASN A 82 -12.51 -10.70 8.73
CA ASN A 82 -12.86 -11.66 9.79
C ASN A 82 -13.51 -12.86 9.11
N ALA A 83 -13.11 -14.07 9.50
CA ALA A 83 -13.74 -15.30 9.00
C ALA A 83 -15.26 -15.36 9.27
N GLU A 84 -15.79 -14.42 10.05
CA GLU A 84 -17.22 -14.23 10.34
C GLU A 84 -17.95 -13.35 9.30
N ASP A 85 -17.25 -12.52 8.52
CA ASP A 85 -17.85 -11.62 7.51
C ASP A 85 -18.09 -12.31 6.15
N VAL A 86 -17.54 -13.52 5.97
CA VAL A 86 -17.86 -14.38 4.83
C VAL A 86 -19.03 -15.28 5.25
N ALA A 87 -20.23 -14.70 5.36
CA ALA A 87 -21.45 -15.48 5.49
C ALA A 87 -21.46 -16.52 4.38
N ALA A 88 -21.37 -17.80 4.76
CA ALA A 88 -21.43 -18.92 3.84
C ALA A 88 -22.64 -18.73 2.91
N PRO A 89 -22.52 -18.99 1.59
CA PRO A 89 -23.66 -18.89 0.70
C PRO A 89 -24.72 -19.84 1.25
N GLN A 90 -25.85 -19.29 1.70
CA GLN A 90 -27.01 -20.09 2.05
C GLN A 90 -27.50 -20.69 0.74
N GLY A 91 -27.09 -21.94 0.51
CA GLY A 91 -27.59 -22.76 -0.57
C GLY A 91 -29.10 -22.88 -0.45
N LEU A 92 -29.78 -22.64 -1.57
CA LEU A 92 -31.16 -23.06 -1.81
C LEU A 92 -31.23 -24.58 -2.01
#